data_AF-A0A251S0A1-F1
#
_entry.id   AF-A0A251S0A1-F1
#
_cell.length_a   1.000
_cell.length_b   1.000
_cell.length_c   1.000
_cell.angle_alpha   90.00
_cell.angle_beta   90.00
_cell.angle_gamma   90.00
#
_symmetry.space_group_name_H-M   'P 1'
#
loop_
_entity.id
_entity.type
_entity.pdbx_description
1 polymer ?
#
loop_
_entity_poly.entity_id
_entity_poly.type
_entity_poly.pdbx_seq_one_letter_code
_entity_poly.pdbx_strand_id
1 'polypeptide(L)'
;MAMKASVFVKMATLLSLCLMLIVLAESRTTLLDGFQNANAVVVCDQVIGVESGEDCTSISQSFKMSLKSFLAINPNINCEAIFVGQWVYSCDHLNE
;
A
#
# COMPACT_ATOMS: atom_id res chain seq x y z
N MET A 1 22.08 52.48 11.41
CA MET A 1 20.64 52.80 11.39
C MET A 1 19.96 51.92 12.42
N ALA A 2 19.35 52.50 13.47
CA ALA A 2 18.64 51.72 14.47
C ALA A 2 17.29 51.26 13.89
N MET A 3 17.11 49.96 13.71
CA MET A 3 15.80 49.42 13.34
C MET A 3 14.83 49.69 14.48
N LYS A 4 13.69 50.33 14.18
CA LYS A 4 12.64 50.59 15.17
C LYS A 4 12.15 49.25 15.71
N ALA A 5 11.94 49.14 17.02
CA ALA A 5 11.43 47.93 17.66
C ALA A 5 10.15 47.39 16.99
N SER A 6 9.28 48.29 16.49
CA SER A 6 8.09 47.91 15.71
C SER A 6 8.40 47.16 14.41
N VAL A 7 9.51 47.45 13.74
CA VAL A 7 9.94 46.73 12.53
C VAL A 7 10.39 45.32 12.89
N PHE A 8 11.13 45.15 14.00
CA PHE A 8 11.56 43.84 14.47
C PHE A 8 10.37 42.96 14.86
N VAL A 9 9.38 43.51 15.58
CA VAL A 9 8.16 42.80 15.94
C VAL A 9 7.38 42.37 14.70
N LYS A 10 7.25 43.24 13.68
CA LYS A 10 6.57 42.90 12.42
C LYS A 10 7.29 41.79 11.64
N MET A 11 8.62 41.84 11.60
CA MET A 11 9.41 40.79 10.94
C MET A 11 9.28 39.45 11.68
N ALA A 12 9.30 39.46 13.02
CA ALA A 12 9.08 38.26 13.82
C ALA A 12 7.67 37.68 13.62
N THR A 13 6.63 38.52 13.51
CA THR A 13 5.27 38.04 13.23
C THR A 13 5.14 37.44 11.83
N LEU A 14 5.79 38.03 10.81
CA LEU A 14 5.78 37.49 9.45
C LEU A 14 6.54 36.17 9.36
N LEU A 15 7.69 36.07 10.05
CA LEU A 15 8.46 34.83 10.11
C LEU A 15 7.67 33.71 10.80
N SER A 16 7.04 34.00 11.94
CA SER A 16 6.20 33.04 12.66
C SER A 16 5.01 32.56 11.82
N LEU A 17 4.33 33.49 11.14
CA LEU A 17 3.23 33.14 10.22
C LEU A 17 3.71 32.27 9.05
N CYS A 18 4.88 32.57 8.50
CA CYS A 18 5.47 31.80 7.40
C CYS A 18 5.81 30.36 7.83
N LEU A 19 6.39 30.20 9.04
CA LEU A 19 6.69 28.88 9.61
C LEU A 19 5.43 28.05 9.83
N MET A 20 4.34 28.66 10.33
CA MET A 20 3.04 27.99 10.47
C MET A 20 2.48 27.52 9.13
N LEU A 21 2.60 28.32 8.07
CA LEU A 21 2.14 27.95 6.73
C LEU A 21 2.94 26.78 6.13
N ILE A 22 4.25 26.72 6.37
CA ILE A 22 5.10 25.59 5.93
C ILE A 22 4.66 24.30 6.62
N VAL A 23 4.42 24.32 7.94
CA VAL A 23 3.92 23.15 8.69
C VAL A 23 2.56 22.67 8.15
N LEU A 24 1.66 23.59 7.79
CA LEU A 24 0.35 23.25 7.21
C LEU A 24 0.44 22.69 5.78
N ALA A 25 1.46 23.07 5.00
CA ALA A 25 1.71 22.55 3.66
C ALA A 25 2.26 21.11 3.70
N GLU A 26 3.22 20.86 4.60
CA GLU A 26 3.83 19.55 4.84
C GLU A 26 2.83 18.56 5.47
N SER A 27 1.82 19.05 6.21
CA SER A 27 0.79 18.20 6.82
C SER A 27 -0.13 17.49 5.82
N ARG A 28 -0.13 17.92 4.54
CA ARG A 28 -1.01 17.33 3.52
C ARG A 28 -0.42 16.10 2.83
N THR A 29 0.89 15.91 2.87
CA THR A 29 1.55 14.82 2.12
C THR A 29 1.39 13.46 2.79
N THR A 30 1.32 13.41 4.13
CA THR A 30 1.20 12.14 4.87
C THR A 30 -0.19 11.51 4.85
N LEU A 31 -1.24 12.27 4.55
CA LEU A 31 -2.62 11.75 4.42
C LEU A 31 -3.00 11.41 2.98
N LEU A 32 -2.33 12.00 1.99
CA LEU A 32 -2.60 11.74 0.57
C LEU A 32 -1.75 10.59 0.04
N ASP A 33 -0.49 10.43 0.45
CA ASP A 33 0.32 9.27 0.03
C ASP A 33 -0.18 7.95 0.63
N GLY A 34 -0.81 8.00 1.82
CA GLY A 34 -1.44 6.84 2.45
C GLY A 34 -2.80 6.45 1.83
N PHE A 35 -3.45 7.35 1.11
CA PHE A 35 -4.79 7.14 0.51
C PHE A 35 -4.76 7.06 -1.03
N GLN A 36 -3.67 7.46 -1.69
CA GLN A 36 -3.53 7.31 -3.14
C GLN A 36 -3.30 5.87 -3.62
N ASN A 37 -3.35 4.90 -2.71
CA ASN A 37 -3.48 3.48 -3.06
C ASN A 37 -4.82 2.88 -2.58
N ALA A 38 -5.88 3.69 -2.45
CA ALA A 38 -7.17 3.27 -1.88
C ALA A 38 -8.17 2.71 -2.90
N ASN A 39 -7.79 2.44 -4.16
CA ASN A 39 -8.70 1.89 -5.16
C ASN A 39 -8.23 0.56 -5.79
N ALA A 40 -7.25 -0.13 -5.19
CA ALA A 40 -7.01 -1.52 -5.57
C ALA A 40 -8.07 -2.40 -4.89
N VAL A 41 -9.18 -2.65 -5.58
CA VAL A 41 -10.17 -3.63 -5.10
C VAL A 41 -9.54 -5.01 -5.26
N VAL A 42 -9.33 -5.69 -4.13
CA VAL A 42 -8.90 -7.09 -4.12
C VAL A 42 -10.13 -7.96 -4.33
N VAL A 43 -10.17 -8.70 -5.44
CA VAL A 43 -11.24 -9.63 -5.77
C VAL A 43 -10.71 -11.06 -5.66
N CYS A 44 -11.42 -11.91 -4.92
CA CYS A 44 -11.07 -13.30 -4.66
C CYS A 44 -12.19 -14.23 -5.13
N ASP A 45 -12.50 -14.21 -6.43
CA ASP A 45 -13.58 -15.00 -7.06
C ASP A 45 -13.06 -16.08 -8.01
N GLN A 46 -11.73 -16.21 -8.13
CA GLN A 46 -11.09 -17.17 -9.01
C GLN A 46 -10.68 -18.45 -8.27
N VAL A 47 -10.95 -19.58 -8.92
CA VAL A 47 -10.49 -20.90 -8.51
C VAL A 47 -9.77 -21.50 -9.71
N ILE A 48 -8.48 -21.76 -9.57
CA ILE A 48 -7.64 -22.30 -10.63
C ILE A 48 -7.10 -23.70 -10.27
N GLY A 49 -6.82 -24.50 -11.29
CA GLY A 49 -6.15 -25.79 -11.12
C GLY A 49 -4.64 -25.61 -11.24
N VAL A 50 -3.87 -26.20 -10.33
CA VAL A 50 -2.41 -26.22 -10.39
C VAL A 50 -1.94 -26.82 -11.71
N GLU A 51 -1.01 -26.15 -12.39
CA GLU A 51 -0.42 -26.62 -13.64
C GLU A 51 0.93 -27.35 -13.42
N SER A 52 1.42 -28.00 -14.49
CA SER A 52 2.68 -28.74 -14.43
C SER A 52 3.88 -27.82 -14.20
N GLY A 53 4.64 -28.09 -13.13
CA GLY A 53 5.83 -27.31 -12.78
C GLY A 53 5.56 -26.12 -11.86
N GLU A 54 4.29 -25.90 -11.47
CA GLU A 54 3.93 -24.92 -10.46
C GLU A 54 4.10 -25.46 -9.03
N ASP A 55 4.39 -24.55 -8.10
CA ASP A 55 4.33 -24.78 -6.67
C ASP A 55 3.55 -23.63 -5.98
N CYS A 56 3.33 -23.72 -4.67
CA CYS A 56 2.64 -22.67 -3.93
C CYS A 56 3.29 -21.27 -4.09
N THR A 57 4.61 -21.21 -4.24
CA THR A 57 5.34 -19.96 -4.36
C THR A 57 5.10 -19.34 -5.72
N SER A 58 5.26 -20.12 -6.81
CA SER A 58 5.03 -19.65 -8.17
C SER A 58 3.59 -19.20 -8.38
N ILE A 59 2.63 -19.96 -7.84
CA ILE A 59 1.20 -19.62 -7.89
C ILE A 59 0.93 -18.34 -7.10
N SER A 60 1.39 -18.23 -5.85
CA SER A 60 1.14 -17.01 -5.07
C SER A 60 1.70 -15.76 -5.75
N GLN A 61 2.86 -15.88 -6.40
CA GLN A 61 3.51 -14.78 -7.11
C GLN A 61 2.79 -14.39 -8.39
N SER A 62 2.19 -15.35 -9.12
CA SER A 62 1.43 -15.04 -10.35
C SER A 62 0.24 -14.13 -10.07
N PHE A 63 -0.38 -14.27 -8.89
CA PHE A 63 -1.47 -13.42 -8.38
C PHE A 63 -0.99 -12.22 -7.53
N LYS A 64 0.32 -11.93 -7.53
CA LYS A 64 0.93 -10.83 -6.74
C LYS A 64 0.62 -10.91 -5.24
N MET A 65 0.43 -12.12 -4.72
CA MET A 65 0.18 -12.38 -3.30
C MET A 65 1.46 -12.83 -2.60
N SER A 66 1.56 -12.54 -1.30
CA SER A 66 2.55 -13.22 -0.46
C SER A 66 2.14 -14.69 -0.27
N LEU A 67 3.12 -15.60 -0.14
CA LEU A 67 2.84 -17.01 0.18
C LEU A 67 1.99 -17.14 1.47
N LYS A 68 2.24 -16.30 2.47
CA LYS A 68 1.44 -16.27 3.70
C LYS A 68 -0.03 -15.91 3.43
N SER A 69 -0.29 -14.92 2.59
CA SER A 69 -1.65 -14.51 2.22
C SER A 69 -2.35 -15.60 1.42
N PHE A 70 -1.62 -16.23 0.48
CA PHE A 70 -2.13 -17.35 -0.32
C PHE A 70 -2.54 -18.54 0.57
N LEU A 71 -1.72 -18.92 1.54
CA LEU A 71 -2.04 -20.01 2.48
C LEU A 71 -3.15 -19.66 3.47
N ALA A 72 -3.31 -18.38 3.82
CA ALA A 72 -4.40 -17.95 4.69
C ALA A 72 -5.78 -18.15 4.04
N ILE A 73 -5.90 -17.97 2.72
CA ILE A 73 -7.15 -18.21 1.99
C ILE A 73 -7.28 -19.67 1.48
N ASN A 74 -6.20 -20.45 1.58
CA ASN A 74 -6.15 -21.86 1.18
C ASN A 74 -5.68 -22.76 2.34
N PRO A 75 -6.41 -22.81 3.47
CA PRO A 75 -5.93 -23.47 4.69
C PRO A 75 -5.75 -24.99 4.59
N ASN A 76 -6.30 -25.61 3.53
CA ASN A 76 -6.22 -27.05 3.29
C ASN A 76 -5.07 -27.44 2.34
N ILE A 77 -4.27 -26.47 1.87
CA ILE A 77 -3.15 -26.74 0.97
C ILE A 77 -1.92 -27.17 1.75
N ASN A 78 -1.34 -28.30 1.34
CA ASN A 78 0.00 -28.71 1.74
C ASN A 78 0.96 -28.46 0.56
N CYS A 79 1.87 -27.50 0.69
CA CYS A 79 2.81 -27.14 -0.37
C CYS A 79 3.85 -28.21 -0.69
N GLU A 80 4.14 -29.12 0.24
CA GLU A 80 5.07 -30.23 -0.01
C GLU A 80 4.43 -31.35 -0.84
N ALA A 81 3.10 -31.35 -0.95
CA ALA A 81 2.33 -32.40 -1.62
C ALA A 81 1.33 -31.83 -2.65
N ILE A 82 1.57 -30.61 -3.13
CA ILE A 82 0.74 -29.99 -4.17
C ILE A 82 0.89 -30.75 -5.49
N PHE A 83 -0.20 -30.89 -6.25
CA PHE A 83 -0.21 -31.68 -7.47
C PHE A 83 -1.05 -31.03 -8.58
N VAL A 84 -0.74 -31.39 -9.83
CA VAL A 84 -1.44 -30.90 -11.02
C VAL A 84 -2.94 -31.21 -10.93
N GLY A 85 -3.77 -30.19 -11.16
CA GLY A 85 -5.22 -30.27 -11.09
C GLY A 85 -5.80 -30.09 -9.69
N GLN A 86 -4.98 -29.86 -8.66
CA GLN A 86 -5.48 -29.42 -7.36
C GLN A 86 -6.06 -28.00 -7.47
N TRP A 87 -7.25 -27.79 -6.94
CA TRP A 87 -7.91 -26.49 -6.97
C TRP A 87 -7.39 -25.58 -5.85
N VAL A 88 -7.08 -24.33 -6.19
CA VAL A 88 -6.66 -23.28 -5.25
C VAL A 88 -7.46 -22.00 -5.51
N TYR A 89 -7.78 -21.28 -4.44
CA TYR A 89 -8.35 -19.93 -4.52
C TYR A 89 -7.25 -18.91 -4.81
N SER A 90 -7.53 -17.96 -5.69
CA SER A 90 -6.66 -16.82 -5.99
C SER A 90 -7.39 -15.49 -5.82
N CYS A 91 -6.62 -14.44 -5.59
CA CYS A 91 -7.12 -13.07 -5.52
C CYS A 91 -6.29 -12.17 -6.44
N ASP A 92 -6.96 -11.33 -7.21
CA ASP A 92 -6.29 -10.33 -8.05
C ASP A 92 -6.63 -8.91 -7.59
N HIS A 93 -5.70 -8.00 -7.83
CA HIS A 93 -5.97 -6.56 -7.72
C HIS A 93 -6.58 -6.10 -9.03
N LEU A 94 -7.88 -5.84 -9.04
CA LEU A 94 -8.50 -5.15 -10.16
C LEU A 94 -8.10 -3.67 -10.05
N ASN A 95 -7.25 -3.24 -10.97
CA ASN A 95 -7.16 -1.82 -11.28
C ASN A 95 -8.36 -1.53 -12.19
N GLU A 96 -9.27 -0.64 -11.78
CA GLU A 96 -10.22 -0.02 -12.72
C GLU A 96 -9.48 0.60 -13.92
#